data_AF-A0A5K1DR55-F1
#
_entry.id   AF-A0A5K1DR55-F1
#
_cell.length_a   1.000
_cell.length_b   1.000
_cell.length_c   1.000
_cell.angle_alpha   90.00
_cell.angle_beta   90.00
_cell.angle_gamma   90.00
#
_symmetry.space_group_name_H-M   'P 1'
#
loop_
_entity.id
_entity.type
_entity.pdbx_description
1 polymer ?
#
loop_
_entity_poly.entity_id
_entity_poly.type
_entity_poly.pdbx_seq_one_letter_code
_entity_poly.pdbx_strand_id
1 'polypeptide(L)' 'CDRILWKGKGIHQISYGRWESKFSDHRPVSALFSVQADTINRTRLEKPCITGNVACGRVEAEELLMRSESCMGMSRC' A
#
# COMPACT_ATOMS: atom_id res chain seq x y z
N CYS A 1 -14.44 -11.95 -4.39
CA CYS A 1 -13.52 -13.12 -4.45
C CYS A 1 -12.06 -12.69 -4.31
N ASP A 2 -11.84 -11.53 -3.69
CA ASP A 2 -10.63 -10.77 -3.87
C ASP A 2 -9.67 -11.07 -2.71
N ARG A 3 -8.44 -11.43 -3.07
CA ARG A 3 -7.42 -11.93 -2.13
C ARG A 3 -6.09 -11.25 -2.41
N ILE A 4 -5.43 -10.83 -1.34
CA ILE A 4 -4.06 -10.32 -1.38
C ILE A 4 -3.17 -11.37 -0.72
N LEU A 5 -2.17 -11.87 -1.45
CA LEU A 5 -1.24 -12.91 -0.99
C LEU A 5 0.19 -12.37 -1.06
N TRP A 6 1.04 -12.77 -0.11
CA TRP A 6 2.46 -12.42 -0.09
C TRP A 6 3.29 -13.59 0.42
N LYS A 7 4.57 -13.63 0.02
CA LYS A 7 5.57 -14.61 0.48
C LYS A 7 6.93 -13.94 0.45
N GLY A 8 7.69 -14.05 1.53
CA GLY A 8 9.01 -13.46 1.64
C GLY A 8 9.42 -13.29 3.10
N LYS A 9 10.72 -13.15 3.35
CA LYS A 9 11.23 -12.79 4.68
C LYS A 9 11.12 -11.27 4.86
N GLY A 10 10.94 -10.83 6.11
CA GLY A 10 10.85 -9.40 6.44
C GLY A 10 9.55 -8.72 6.00
N ILE A 11 8.52 -9.47 5.58
CA ILE A 11 7.19 -8.94 5.28
C ILE A 11 6.24 -9.33 6.43
N HIS A 12 5.73 -8.35 7.15
CA HIS A 12 4.78 -8.54 8.25
C HIS A 12 3.46 -7.85 7.92
N GLN A 13 2.38 -8.62 7.85
CA GLN A 13 1.04 -8.06 7.66
C GLN A 13 0.57 -7.39 8.97
N ILE A 14 0.24 -6.11 8.88
CA ILE A 14 -0.30 -5.32 9.99
C ILE A 14 -1.83 -5.40 10.01
N SER A 15 -2.48 -5.29 8.85
CA SER A 15 -3.94 -5.37 8.76
C SER A 15 -4.38 -5.96 7.43
N TYR A 16 -5.57 -6.55 7.42
CA TYR A 16 -6.25 -7.03 6.22
C TYR A 16 -7.74 -6.78 6.39
N GLY A 17 -8.31 -5.96 5.52
CA GLY A 17 -9.67 -5.46 5.62
C GLY A 17 -10.45 -5.67 4.34
N ARG A 18 -11.77 -5.80 4.48
CA ARG A 18 -12.72 -5.77 3.37
C ARG A 18 -13.68 -4.61 3.60
N TRP A 19 -13.94 -3.83 2.55
CA TRP A 19 -14.81 -2.67 2.62
C TRP A 19 -16.17 -2.97 2.01
N GLU A 20 -17.22 -2.69 2.77
CA GLU A 20 -18.62 -2.87 2.37
C GLU A 20 -19.13 -1.68 1.55
N SER A 21 -18.50 -1.42 0.40
CA SER A 21 -18.99 -0.42 -0.56
C SER A 21 -20.24 -0.93 -1.28
N LYS A 22 -21.22 -0.05 -1.51
CA LYS A 22 -22.45 -0.33 -2.26
C LYS A 22 -22.35 0.00 -3.75
N PHE A 23 -21.19 0.46 -4.21
CA PHE A 23 -21.01 0.91 -5.60
C PHE A 23 -20.95 -0.25 -6.61
N SER A 24 -20.57 -1.45 -6.14
CA SER A 24 -20.58 -2.71 -6.89
C SER A 24 -20.81 -3.87 -5.92
N ASP A 25 -21.27 -4.99 -6.45
CA ASP A 25 -21.31 -6.31 -5.82
C ASP A 25 -19.91 -6.84 -5.45
N HIS A 26 -18.86 -6.34 -6.09
CA HIS A 26 -17.48 -6.57 -5.66
C HIS A 26 -17.11 -5.64 -4.51
N ARG A 27 -16.67 -6.25 -3.40
CA ARG A 27 -16.21 -5.54 -2.20
C ARG A 27 -14.70 -5.32 -2.26
N PRO A 28 -14.21 -4.06 -2.18
CA PRO A 28 -12.78 -3.80 -2.17
C PRO A 28 -12.09 -4.43 -0.95
N VAL A 29 -10.85 -4.88 -1.14
CA VAL A 29 -10.02 -5.52 -0.12
C VAL A 29 -8.70 -4.78 -0.04
N SER A 30 -8.22 -4.52 1.17
CA SER A 30 -6.94 -3.85 1.42
C SER A 30 -6.12 -4.61 2.45
N ALA A 31 -4.80 -4.45 2.40
CA ALA A 31 -3.89 -5.00 3.40
C ALA A 31 -2.73 -4.03 3.62
N LEU A 32 -2.32 -3.86 4.89
CA LEU A 32 -1.18 -3.04 5.28
C LEU A 32 -0.03 -3.95 5.70
N PHE A 33 1.19 -3.63 5.26
CA PHE A 33 2.38 -4.41 5.56
C PHE A 33 3.51 -3.53 6.10
N SER A 34 4.24 -4.04 7.08
CA SER A 34 5.59 -3.59 7.41
C SER A 34 6.58 -4.43 6.60
N VAL A 35 7.52 -3.77 5.93
CA VAL A 35 8.53 -4.45 5.10
C VAL A 35 9.92 -3.98 5.53
N GLN A 36 10.79 -4.93 5.87
CA GLN A 36 12.19 -4.65 6.13
C GLN A 36 12.91 -4.39 4.79
N ALA A 37 13.51 -3.21 4.66
CA ALA A 37 14.28 -2.81 3.49
C ALA A 37 15.71 -2.46 3.88
N ASP A 38 16.69 -3.08 3.24
CA ASP A 38 18.09 -2.74 3.41
C ASP A 38 18.42 -1.48 2.60
N THR A 39 18.97 -0.46 3.26
CA THR A 39 19.48 0.72 2.59
C THR A 39 20.91 0.49 2.13
N ILE A 40 21.14 0.45 0.82
CA ILE A 40 22.49 0.41 0.27
C ILE A 40 23.10 1.79 0.42
N ASN A 41 23.98 1.97 1.40
CA ASN A 41 24.80 3.17 1.53
C ASN A 41 25.75 3.28 0.33
N ARG A 42 25.38 4.11 -0.65
CA ARG A 42 26.16 4.36 -1.88
C ARG A 42 27.52 5.00 -1.62
N THR A 43 27.78 5.54 -0.42
CA THR A 43 29.03 6.21 -0.06
C THR A 43 30.23 5.28 0.12
N ARG A 44 30.05 3.95 0.02
CA ARG A 44 31.15 2.97 0.00
C ARG A 44 31.28 2.20 -1.33
N LEU A 45 30.50 2.55 -2.35
CA LEU A 45 30.60 1.95 -3.68
C LEU A 45 31.51 2.79 -4.58
N GLU A 46 32.79 2.82 -4.24
CA GLU A 46 33.89 3.21 -5.13
C GLU A 46 34.08 2.14 -6.22
N LYS A 47 33.09 1.91 -7.10
CA LYS A 47 33.24 1.26 -8.42
C LYS A 47 32.10 1.70 -9.35
N PRO A 48 32.37 2.51 -10.39
CA PRO A 48 31.36 2.88 -11.37
C PRO A 48 31.22 1.78 -12.43
N CYS A 49 30.02 1.21 -12.55
CA CYS A 49 29.57 0.61 -13.80
C CYS A 49 28.09 0.93 -14.06
N ILE A 50 27.92 2.07 -14.74
CA ILE A 50 27.04 2.32 -15.90
C ILE A 50 25.68 1.57 -15.93
N THR A 51 24.66 2.33 -15.53
CA THR A 51 23.38 2.56 -16.24
C THR A 51 22.31 1.47 -16.24
N GLY A 52 21.22 1.76 -15.52
CA GLY A 52 19.90 1.18 -15.70
C GLY A 52 18.91 1.75 -14.68
N ASN A 53 18.46 2.98 -14.89
CA ASN A 53 17.53 3.71 -14.03
C ASN A 53 16.24 2.92 -13.78
N VAL A 54 16.06 2.35 -12.58
CA VAL A 54 14.71 2.09 -12.07
C VAL A 54 14.26 3.38 -11.40
N ALA A 55 13.57 4.22 -12.17
CA ALA A 55 12.69 5.21 -11.59
C ALA A 55 11.58 4.43 -10.86
N CYS A 56 11.80 4.14 -9.57
CA CYS A 56 10.70 3.80 -8.69
C CYS A 56 9.87 5.08 -8.63
N GLY A 57 8.71 5.05 -9.30
CA GLY A 57 7.79 6.17 -9.36
C GLY A 57 7.63 6.75 -7.96
N ARG A 58 7.95 8.03 -7.82
CA ARG A 58 7.65 8.79 -6.62
C ARG A 58 6.13 8.93 -6.63
N VAL A 59 5.44 7.99 -6.00
CA VAL A 59 4.01 8.12 -5.75
C VAL A 59 3.92 9.13 -4.63
N GLU A 60 3.72 10.40 -5.01
CA GLU A 60 3.15 11.40 -4.11
C GLU A 60 1.73 10.89 -3.82
N ALA A 61 1.60 10.04 -2.81
CA ALA A 61 0.30 9.82 -2.20
C ALA A 61 0.05 11.11 -1.42
N GLU A 62 -0.65 12.05 -2.05
CA GLU A 62 -1.30 13.11 -1.32
C GLU A 62 -2.10 12.45 -0.18
N GLU A 63 -1.82 12.86 1.06
CA GLU A 63 -2.58 12.47 2.22
C GLU A 63 -3.97 13.05 2.06
N LEU A 64 -4.81 12.34 1.30
CA LEU A 64 -6.23 12.57 1.30
C LEU A 64 -6.70 11.99 2.63
N LEU A 65 -6.52 12.79 3.69
CA LEU A 65 -7.35 12.73 4.88
C LEU A 65 -8.75 12.49 4.34
N MET A 66 -9.25 11.26 4.51
CA MET A 66 -10.69 11.01 4.49
C MET A 66 -11.22 11.86 5.64
N ARG A 67 -11.48 13.13 5.33
CA ARG A 67 -12.24 14.02 6.16
C ARG A 67 -13.51 13.24 6.42
N SER A 68 -13.72 12.94 7.69
CA SER A 68 -14.84 12.19 8.21
C SER A 68 -16.14 12.89 7.84
N GLU A 69 -16.60 12.72 6.61
CA GLU A 69 -17.92 13.14 6.16
C GLU A 69 -18.73 11.86 5.92
N SER A 70 -19.22 11.38 7.06
CA SER A 70 -20.52 10.72 7.23
C SER A 70 -20.93 9.69 6.19
N CYS A 71 -20.69 8.42 6.51
CA CYS A 71 -21.73 7.40 6.32
C CYS A 71 -22.08 6.75 7.67
N MET A 72 -22.13 7.57 8.73
CA MET A 72 -22.88 7.22 9.92
C MET A 72 -24.31 7.73 9.71
N GLY A 73 -25.18 6.84 9.23
CA GLY A 73 -26.62 7.00 9.38
C GLY A 73 -27.36 7.73 8.26
N MET A 74 -27.77 6.99 7.23
CA MET A 74 -29.14 7.15 6.72
C MET A 74 -29.87 5.83 6.92
N SER A 75 -30.30 5.66 8.16
CA SER A 75 -31.51 4.92 8.47
C SER A 75 -32.70 5.66 7.87
N ARG A 76 -33.47 4.99 7.02
CA ARG A 76 -34.94 4.82 7.05
C ARG A 76 -35.43 4.54 5.63
N CYS A 77 -36.27 3.51 5.58
CA CYS A 77 -37.34 3.17 4.63
C CYS A 77 -37.23 3.72 3.20
#